data_AF-A0A4P5VEM3-F1
#
_entry.id   AF-A0A4P5VEM3-F1
#
_cell.length_a   1.000
_cell.length_b   1.000
_cell.length_c   1.000
_cell.angle_alpha   90.00
_cell.angle_beta   90.00
_cell.angle_gamma   90.00
#
_symmetry.space_group_name_H-M   'P 1'
#
loop_
_entity.id
_entity.type
_entity.pdbx_description
1 polymer ?
#
loop_
_entity_poly.entity_id
_entity_poly.type
_entity_poly.pdbx_seq_one_letter_code
_entity_poly.pdbx_strand_id
1 'polypeptide(L)'
;MDLPLLASTFATVFLAELGDKTQLAIVTISGTSSRSGAVFAGSSLALVLASLLGAAAGGSLSSVIGPDVLQLAASVGFLVIGSRLLIKASRPEAEGGGETPGADDSQS
;
A
#
# COMPACT_ATOMS: atom_id res chain seq x y z
N MET A 1 12.61 -21.56 -19.67
CA MET A 1 12.14 -20.51 -18.74
C MET A 1 12.01 -19.25 -19.55
N ASP A 2 10.81 -18.72 -19.65
CA ASP A 2 10.53 -17.57 -20.51
C ASP A 2 11.02 -16.32 -19.79
N LEU A 3 12.34 -16.06 -19.87
CA LEU A 3 12.99 -14.86 -19.34
C LEU A 3 12.21 -13.56 -19.65
N PRO A 4 11.64 -13.40 -20.86
CA PRO A 4 10.80 -12.24 -21.17
C PRO A 4 9.56 -12.12 -20.28
N LEU A 5 8.91 -13.24 -19.94
CA LEU A 5 7.73 -13.28 -19.07
C LEU A 5 8.09 -12.91 -17.62
N LEU A 6 9.24 -13.39 -17.15
CA LEU A 6 9.75 -13.05 -15.83
C LEU A 6 10.07 -11.54 -15.75
N ALA A 7 10.77 -11.03 -16.77
CA ALA A 7 11.16 -9.63 -16.82
C ALA A 7 9.96 -8.68 -16.92
N SER A 8 8.95 -9.00 -17.73
CA SER A 8 7.75 -8.18 -17.85
C SER A 8 6.93 -8.16 -16.55
N THR A 9 6.71 -9.33 -15.95
CA THR A 9 5.98 -9.45 -14.68
C THR A 9 6.71 -8.71 -13.56
N PHE A 10 8.03 -8.90 -13.46
CA PHE A 10 8.85 -8.17 -12.49
C PHE A 10 8.76 -6.66 -12.70
N ALA A 11 8.95 -6.18 -13.93
CA ALA A 11 8.89 -4.75 -14.23
C ALA A 11 7.51 -4.16 -13.91
N THR A 12 6.42 -4.83 -14.29
CA THR A 12 5.06 -4.35 -14.01
C THR A 12 4.80 -4.27 -12.50
N VAL A 13 5.11 -5.32 -11.74
CA VAL A 13 4.93 -5.33 -10.29
C VAL A 13 5.84 -4.30 -9.62
N PHE A 14 7.10 -4.22 -10.04
CA PHE A 14 8.06 -3.25 -9.51
C PHE A 14 7.61 -1.81 -9.72
N LEU A 15 7.14 -1.45 -10.92
CA LEU A 15 6.59 -0.12 -11.21
C LEU A 15 5.31 0.16 -10.42
N ALA A 16 4.44 -0.84 -10.26
CA ALA A 16 3.19 -0.69 -9.50
C ALA A 16 3.45 -0.45 -8.00
N GLU A 17 4.51 -1.06 -7.46
CA GLU A 17 4.88 -0.95 -6.04
C GLU A 17 5.85 0.21 -5.75
N LEU A 18 6.47 0.80 -6.78
CA LEU A 18 7.44 1.89 -6.64
C LEU A 18 6.80 3.15 -6.04
N GLY A 19 7.28 3.56 -4.88
CA GLY A 19 6.77 4.74 -4.17
C GLY A 19 5.54 4.46 -3.30
N ASP A 20 5.17 3.19 -3.08
CA ASP A 20 4.13 2.86 -2.12
C ASP A 20 4.54 3.26 -0.68
N LYS A 21 3.53 3.54 0.15
CA LYS A 21 3.68 3.84 1.57
C LYS A 21 4.47 2.75 2.30
N THR A 22 4.39 1.50 1.86
CA THR A 22 5.17 0.40 2.41
C THR A 22 6.67 0.62 2.20
N GLN A 23 7.11 1.17 1.07
CA GLN A 23 8.53 1.48 0.83
C GLN A 23 9.02 2.61 1.75
N LEU A 24 8.22 3.67 1.94
CA LEU A 24 8.55 4.75 2.89
C LEU A 24 8.58 4.27 4.34
N ALA A 25 7.65 3.38 4.72
CA ALA A 25 7.65 2.74 6.04
C ALA A 25 8.91 1.89 6.25
N ILE A 26 9.30 1.09 5.26
CA ILE A 26 10.52 0.26 5.33
C ILE A 26 11.77 1.15 5.45
N VAL A 27 11.88 2.24 4.67
CA VAL A 27 13.00 3.18 4.76
C VAL A 27 13.07 3.83 6.15
N THR A 28 11.92 4.22 6.69
CA THR A 28 11.82 4.82 8.03
C THR A 28 12.24 3.83 9.11
N ILE A 29 11.71 2.60 9.08
CA ILE A 29 12.04 1.53 10.03
C ILE A 29 13.52 1.12 9.90
N SER A 30 14.05 1.09 8.69
CA SER A 30 15.46 0.78 8.43
C SER A 30 16.39 1.85 9.00
N GLY A 31 16.00 3.13 8.94
CA GLY A 31 16.75 4.25 9.50
C GLY A 31 16.78 4.31 11.03
N THR A 32 15.77 3.72 11.70
CA THR A 32 15.68 3.69 13.17
C THR A 32 16.10 2.35 13.79
N SER A 33 16.36 1.33 12.97
CA SER A 33 16.67 -0.03 13.45
C SER A 33 18.16 -0.33 13.35
N SER A 34 18.75 -0.87 14.42
CA SER A 34 20.16 -1.29 14.45
C SER A 34 20.45 -2.51 13.56
N ARG A 35 19.42 -3.10 12.95
CA ARG A 35 19.48 -4.31 12.12
C ARG A 35 18.75 -4.12 10.78
N SER A 36 19.23 -3.21 9.94
CA SER A 36 18.67 -2.93 8.60
C SER A 36 18.53 -4.18 7.72
N GLY A 37 19.44 -5.16 7.84
CA GLY A 37 19.35 -6.43 7.10
C GLY A 37 18.15 -7.30 7.48
N ALA A 38 17.73 -7.28 8.75
CA ALA A 38 16.55 -8.02 9.21
C ALA A 38 15.25 -7.37 8.71
N VAL A 39 15.21 -6.03 8.67
CA VAL A 39 14.09 -5.26 8.11
C VAL A 39 13.94 -5.58 6.63
N PHE A 40 15.03 -5.56 5.86
CA PHE A 40 15.03 -5.90 4.44
C PHE A 40 14.55 -7.34 4.18
N ALA A 41 15.07 -8.31 4.93
CA ALA A 41 14.68 -9.72 4.77
C ALA A 41 13.20 -9.93 5.11
N GLY A 42 12.72 -9.33 6.20
CA GLY A 42 11.33 -9.38 6.62
C GLY A 42 10.37 -8.76 5.61
N SER A 43 10.69 -7.56 5.11
CA SER A 43 9.87 -6.88 4.11
C SER A 43 9.86 -7.61 2.76
N SER A 44 11.01 -8.12 2.32
CA SER A 44 11.12 -8.88 1.07
C SER A 44 10.30 -10.16 1.15
N LEU A 45 10.38 -10.89 2.27
CA LEU A 45 9.60 -12.10 2.48
C LEU A 45 8.09 -11.80 2.53
N ALA A 46 7.70 -10.73 3.23
CA ALA A 46 6.30 -10.31 3.29
C ALA A 46 5.75 -9.99 1.89
N LEU A 47 6.51 -9.28 1.05
CA LEU A 47 6.11 -8.95 -0.32
C LEU A 47 5.95 -10.21 -1.19
N VAL A 48 6.90 -11.15 -1.10
CA VAL A 48 6.83 -12.42 -1.85
C VAL A 48 5.60 -13.21 -1.42
N LEU A 49 5.35 -13.33 -0.13
CA LEU A 49 4.18 -14.06 0.39
C LEU A 49 2.87 -13.39 -0.02
N ALA A 50 2.77 -12.06 0.09
CA ALA A 50 1.59 -11.32 -0.33
C ALA A 50 1.32 -11.48 -1.83
N SER A 51 2.37 -11.37 -2.66
CA SER A 51 2.28 -11.57 -4.10
C SER A 51 1.87 -12.98 -4.47
N LEU A 52 2.43 -13.99 -3.80
CA LEU A 52 2.10 -15.39 -4.05
C LEU A 52 0.65 -15.71 -3.68
N LEU A 53 0.18 -15.23 -2.52
CA LEU A 53 -1.21 -15.39 -2.10
C LEU A 53 -2.16 -14.65 -3.06
N GLY A 54 -1.81 -13.44 -3.48
CA GLY A 54 -2.58 -12.67 -4.45
C GLY A 54 -2.69 -13.37 -5.81
N ALA A 55 -1.58 -13.89 -6.34
CA ALA A 55 -1.55 -14.62 -7.60
C ALA A 55 -2.31 -15.94 -7.52
N ALA A 56 -2.16 -16.70 -6.43
CA ALA A 56 -2.88 -17.96 -6.23
C ALA A 56 -4.39 -17.73 -6.09
N ALA A 57 -4.79 -16.74 -5.29
CA ALA A 57 -6.20 -16.38 -5.13
C ALA A 57 -6.80 -15.83 -6.44
N GLY A 58 -6.09 -14.94 -7.12
CA GLY A 58 -6.52 -14.37 -8.40
C GLY A 58 -6.66 -15.42 -9.50
N GLY A 59 -5.70 -16.34 -9.61
CA GLY A 59 -5.75 -17.46 -10.56
C GLY A 59 -6.85 -18.47 -10.22
N SER A 60 -7.10 -18.72 -8.94
CA SER A 60 -8.22 -19.58 -8.53
C SER A 60 -9.56 -18.92 -8.84
N LEU A 61 -9.69 -17.62 -8.57
CA LEU A 61 -10.91 -16.86 -8.81
C LEU A 61 -11.23 -16.74 -10.31
N SER A 62 -10.23 -16.56 -11.17
CA SER A 62 -10.41 -16.49 -12.63
C SER A 62 -10.82 -17.83 -13.27
N SER A 63 -10.61 -18.95 -12.57
CA SER A 63 -11.08 -20.26 -13.03
C SER A 63 -12.58 -20.49 -12.76
N VAL A 64 -13.16 -19.76 -11.80
CA VAL A 64 -14.57 -19.87 -11.41
C VAL A 64 -15.41 -18.73 -12.00
N ILE A 65 -14.82 -17.54 -12.11
CA ILE A 65 -15.49 -16.30 -12.56
C ILE A 65 -14.90 -15.88 -13.90
N GLY A 66 -15.76 -15.59 -14.89
CA GLY A 66 -15.34 -15.13 -16.20
C GLY A 66 -14.56 -13.80 -16.14
N PRO A 67 -13.61 -13.59 -17.07
CA PRO A 67 -12.71 -12.42 -17.07
C PRO A 67 -13.45 -11.09 -17.11
N ASP A 68 -14.57 -11.02 -17.84
CA ASP A 68 -15.38 -9.80 -17.97
C ASP A 68 -15.98 -9.36 -16.62
N VAL A 69 -16.45 -10.32 -15.82
CA VAL A 69 -17.03 -10.05 -14.50
C VAL A 69 -15.94 -9.60 -13.53
N LEU A 70 -14.77 -10.23 -13.58
CA LEU A 70 -13.62 -9.85 -12.76
C LEU A 70 -13.14 -8.44 -13.11
N GLN A 71 -13.06 -8.11 -14.40
CA GLN A 71 -12.68 -6.78 -14.88
C GLN A 71 -13.70 -5.71 -14.48
N LEU A 72 -15.00 -6.00 -14.60
CA LEU A 72 -16.06 -5.10 -14.16
C LEU A 72 -15.99 -4.85 -12.64
N ALA A 73 -15.83 -5.91 -11.85
CA ALA A 73 -15.69 -5.82 -10.41
C ALA A 73 -14.47 -5.00 -9.99
N ALA A 74 -13.32 -5.24 -10.60
CA ALA A 74 -12.08 -4.48 -10.36
C ALA A 74 -12.25 -2.99 -10.72
N SER A 75 -12.85 -2.69 -11.86
CA SER A 75 -13.07 -1.32 -12.34
C SER A 75 -14.03 -0.55 -11.43
N VAL A 76 -15.14 -1.16 -11.00
CA VAL A 76 -16.09 -0.56 -10.06
C VAL A 76 -15.43 -0.34 -8.69
N GLY A 77 -14.70 -1.33 -8.18
CA GLY A 77 -13.97 -1.19 -6.91
C GLY A 77 -12.95 -0.06 -6.95
N PHE A 78 -12.20 0.04 -8.05
CA PHE A 78 -11.24 1.12 -8.27
C PHE A 78 -11.91 2.50 -8.30
N LEU A 79 -13.03 2.65 -9.01
CA LEU A 79 -13.79 3.91 -9.01
C LEU A 79 -14.29 4.29 -7.62
N VAL A 80 -14.84 3.34 -6.87
CA VAL A 80 -15.33 3.60 -5.49
C VAL A 80 -14.19 4.08 -4.59
N ILE A 81 -13.05 3.38 -4.58
CA ILE A 81 -11.89 3.74 -3.76
C ILE A 81 -11.32 5.09 -4.24
N GLY A 82 -11.14 5.27 -5.54
CA GLY A 82 -10.62 6.49 -6.15
C GLY A 82 -11.49 7.71 -5.82
N SER A 83 -12.81 7.59 -5.96
CA SER A 83 -13.75 8.65 -5.58
C SER A 83 -13.70 8.97 -4.09
N ARG A 84 -13.62 7.96 -3.21
CA ARG A 84 -13.47 8.20 -1.76
C ARG A 84 -12.17 8.91 -1.41
N LEU A 85 -11.06 8.53 -2.05
CA LEU A 85 -9.77 9.19 -1.86
C LEU A 85 -9.80 10.64 -2.36
N LEU A 86 -10.41 10.89 -3.52
CA LEU A 86 -10.64 12.24 -4.04
C LEU A 86 -11.46 13.10 -3.08
N ILE A 87 -12.61 12.59 -2.60
CA ILE A 87 -13.45 13.33 -1.64
C ILE A 87 -12.68 13.61 -0.34
N LYS A 88 -11.91 12.65 0.17
CA LYS A 88 -11.07 12.86 1.36
C LYS A 88 -10.00 13.92 1.12
N ALA A 89 -9.36 13.93 -0.05
CA ALA A 89 -8.38 14.95 -0.41
C ALA A 89 -9.02 16.34 -0.64
N SER A 90 -10.26 16.39 -1.14
CA SER A 90 -11.01 17.63 -1.37
C SER A 90 -11.69 18.19 -0.11
N ARG A 91 -11.68 17.46 0.99
CA ARG A 91 -11.96 18.00 2.32
C ARG A 91 -10.60 18.38 2.92
N PRO A 92 -10.05 19.58 2.65
CA PRO A 92 -9.07 20.12 3.59
C PRO A 92 -9.78 20.13 4.94
N GLU A 93 -9.07 19.77 6.00
CA GLU A 93 -9.60 19.77 7.37
C GLU A 93 -10.08 21.18 7.73
N ALA A 94 -11.30 21.51 7.32
CA ALA A 94 -12.07 22.61 7.85
C ALA A 94 -12.88 21.99 8.99
N GLU A 95 -12.24 21.91 10.15
CA GLU A 95 -12.74 21.87 11.54
C GLU A 95 -11.56 21.37 12.41
N GLY A 96 -11.07 22.08 13.42
CA GLY A 96 -11.50 23.33 14.02
C GLY A 96 -10.48 23.70 15.11
N GLY A 97 -10.16 25.00 15.17
CA GLY A 97 -9.40 25.56 16.28
C GLY A 97 -10.18 25.54 17.59
N GLY A 98 -9.43 25.57 18.69
CA GLY A 98 -9.93 25.76 20.04
C GLY A 98 -8.75 26.00 20.98
N GLU A 99 -8.27 27.24 20.98
CA GLU A 99 -7.66 27.95 22.12
C GLU A 99 -6.42 27.33 22.83
N THR A 100 -5.24 27.88 22.52
CA THR A 100 -4.23 28.26 23.54
C THR A 100 -4.85 29.33 24.47
N PRO A 101 -4.32 29.69 25.66
CA PRO A 101 -3.15 29.19 26.41
C PRO A 101 -3.36 29.04 27.95
N GLY A 102 -2.64 28.12 28.59
CA GLY A 102 -2.53 28.04 30.06
C GLY A 102 -1.07 28.16 30.50
N ALA A 103 -0.59 29.39 30.59
CA ALA A 103 0.57 29.72 31.42
C ALA A 103 0.13 29.79 32.88
N ASP A 104 1.05 29.43 33.76
CA ASP A 104 1.02 29.64 35.22
C ASP A 104 0.14 28.67 36.02
N ASP A 105 0.79 27.74 36.72
CA ASP A 105 0.68 27.78 38.17
C ASP A 105 1.87 27.05 38.81
N SER A 106 2.68 27.87 39.48
CA SER A 106 3.51 27.54 40.63
C SER A 106 3.10 26.27 41.37
N GLN A 107 4.03 25.34 41.56
CA GLN A 107 4.15 24.65 42.85
C GLN A 107 5.63 24.55 43.24
N SER A 108 5.92 25.40 44.24
CA SER A 108 6.97 25.36 45.26
C SER A 108 7.53 23.99 45.61
#